data_AF-A0A376KWE6-F1
#
_entry.id   AF-A0A376KWE6-F1
#
_cell.length_a   1.000
_cell.length_b   1.000
_cell.length_c   1.000
_cell.angle_alpha   90.00
_cell.angle_beta   90.00
_cell.angle_gamma   90.00
#
_symmetry.space_group_name_H-M   'P 1'
#
loop_
_entity.id
_entity.type
_entity.pdbx_description
1 polymer ?
#
loop_
_entity_poly.entity_id
_entity_poly.type
_entity_poly.pdbx_seq_one_letter_code
_entity_poly.pdbx_strand_id
1 'polypeptide(L)'
;MHIFAGSDPAHTATATSGISTATPALTPLMLDDATGKLVAWDGQKAGAAVGVLALALAGTEPMLTYYKSGTFATESLVWPDSVDAVKKANAFVGSTISHA
;
A
#
# COMPACT_ATOMS: atom_id res chain seq x y z
N MET A 1 -4.00 -13.36 13.35
CA MET A 1 -3.90 -12.10 12.57
C MET A 1 -4.90 -12.19 11.43
N HIS A 2 -5.81 -11.24 11.35
CA HIS A 2 -6.88 -11.20 10.34
C HIS A 2 -6.53 -10.11 9.33
N ILE A 3 -6.16 -10.50 8.11
CA ILE A 3 -5.61 -9.55 7.11
C ILE A 3 -6.72 -8.88 6.31
N PHE A 4 -7.80 -9.59 6.00
CA PHE A 4 -8.87 -9.11 5.13
C PHE A 4 -10.15 -8.89 5.93
N ALA A 5 -10.66 -7.66 5.96
CA ALA A 5 -11.88 -7.28 6.67
C ALA A 5 -13.14 -7.31 5.79
N GLY A 6 -13.04 -7.77 4.55
CA GLY A 6 -14.16 -7.93 3.64
C GLY A 6 -14.12 -9.23 2.85
N SER A 7 -15.14 -9.45 2.02
CA SER A 7 -15.31 -10.67 1.22
C SER A 7 -14.93 -10.48 -0.25
N ASP A 8 -14.57 -9.27 -0.67
CA ASP A 8 -14.14 -9.00 -2.03
C ASP A 8 -12.76 -9.63 -2.31
N PRO A 9 -12.55 -10.24 -3.49
CA PRO A 9 -11.28 -10.88 -3.81
C PRO A 9 -10.09 -9.92 -3.78
N ALA A 10 -9.04 -10.31 -3.05
CA ALA A 10 -7.75 -9.62 -3.05
C ALA A 10 -6.87 -10.14 -4.20
N HIS A 11 -6.78 -9.37 -5.29
CA HIS A 11 -5.93 -9.68 -6.43
C HIS A 11 -4.57 -8.97 -6.32
N THR A 12 -3.52 -9.61 -6.84
CA THR A 12 -2.18 -9.02 -6.92
C THR A 12 -1.84 -8.53 -8.32
N ALA A 13 -0.80 -7.69 -8.39
CA ALA A 13 -0.13 -7.23 -9.60
C ALA A 13 1.36 -6.98 -9.31
N THR A 14 2.13 -6.71 -10.35
CA THR A 14 3.56 -6.37 -10.26
C THR A 14 3.84 -5.02 -10.90
N ALA A 15 4.84 -4.30 -10.38
CA ALA A 15 5.25 -2.99 -10.91
C ALA A 15 6.71 -2.68 -10.54
N THR A 16 7.29 -1.68 -11.21
CA THR A 16 8.65 -1.21 -10.94
C THR A 16 8.75 -0.60 -9.54
N SER A 17 9.74 -1.04 -8.77
CA SER A 17 9.98 -0.59 -7.40
C SER A 17 10.92 0.61 -7.37
N GLY A 18 10.57 1.61 -6.55
CA GLY A 18 11.44 2.71 -6.12
C GLY A 18 11.92 2.56 -4.67
N ILE A 19 11.59 1.45 -4.00
CA ILE A 19 11.94 1.20 -2.61
C ILE A 19 13.42 0.85 -2.50
N SER A 20 14.15 1.63 -1.68
CA SER A 20 15.60 1.49 -1.48
C SER A 20 15.99 1.06 -0.05
N THR A 21 15.00 0.71 0.79
CA THR A 21 15.20 0.26 2.18
C THR A 21 14.27 -0.90 2.49
N ALA A 22 14.60 -1.67 3.53
CA ALA A 22 13.78 -2.80 3.95
C ALA A 22 12.35 -2.34 4.28
N THR A 23 11.36 -2.92 3.60
CA THR A 23 9.94 -2.52 3.70
C THR A 23 9.09 -3.76 3.93
N PRO A 24 8.32 -3.84 5.04
CA PRO A 24 7.52 -5.01 5.36
C PRO A 24 6.32 -5.16 4.43
N ALA A 25 5.83 -6.40 4.27
CA ALA A 25 4.53 -6.64 3.63
C ALA A 25 3.42 -5.86 4.38
N LEU A 26 2.31 -5.64 3.68
CA LEU A 26 1.15 -4.86 4.15
C LEU A 26 1.41 -3.35 4.29
N THR A 27 2.50 -2.84 3.72
CA THR A 27 2.78 -1.40 3.60
C THR A 27 1.94 -0.78 2.47
N PRO A 28 1.16 0.30 2.70
CA PRO A 28 0.51 1.07 1.64
C PRO A 28 1.55 1.68 0.68
N LEU A 29 1.27 1.64 -0.62
CA LEU A 29 2.18 2.10 -1.68
C LEU A 29 1.58 3.26 -2.46
N MET A 30 2.42 4.18 -2.93
CA MET A 30 2.07 5.28 -3.83
C MET A 30 3.04 5.36 -5.00
N LEU A 31 2.68 6.13 -6.03
CA LEU A 31 3.60 6.48 -7.11
C LEU A 31 4.49 7.64 -6.65
N ASP A 32 5.79 7.52 -6.91
CA ASP A 32 6.70 8.65 -6.88
C ASP A 32 6.48 9.53 -8.11
N ASP A 33 6.16 10.82 -7.93
CA ASP A 33 5.79 11.72 -9.03
C ASP A 33 6.94 11.98 -10.02
N ALA A 34 8.19 11.88 -9.56
CA ALA A 34 9.36 12.14 -10.41
C ALA A 34 9.72 10.96 -11.31
N THR A 35 9.57 9.73 -10.81
CA THR A 35 10.04 8.51 -11.48
C THR A 35 8.92 7.59 -11.95
N GLY A 36 7.70 7.75 -11.45
CA GLY A 36 6.57 6.87 -11.70
C GLY A 36 6.70 5.47 -11.07
N LYS A 37 7.70 5.25 -10.20
CA LYS A 37 7.91 3.98 -9.51
C LYS A 37 7.04 3.88 -8.26
N LEU A 38 6.72 2.66 -7.84
CA LEU A 38 6.04 2.45 -6.56
C LEU A 38 7.00 2.58 -5.39
N VAL A 39 6.62 3.42 -4.43
CA VAL A 39 7.30 3.66 -3.16
C VAL A 39 6.32 3.49 -2.01
N ALA A 40 6.80 3.45 -0.76
CA ALA A 40 5.93 3.50 0.41
C ALA A 40 5.13 4.81 0.41
N TRP A 41 3.82 4.74 0.71
CA TRP A 41 2.97 5.91 0.79
C TRP A 41 3.37 6.79 1.98
N ASP A 42 3.49 8.10 1.74
CA ASP A 42 4.01 9.08 2.70
C ASP A 42 2.96 9.62 3.69
N GLY A 43 1.69 9.24 3.53
CA GLY A 43 0.59 9.71 4.37
C GLY A 43 0.12 11.14 4.09
N GLN A 44 0.65 11.85 3.08
CA GLN A 44 0.41 13.28 2.89
C GLN A 44 -0.89 13.60 2.16
N LYS A 45 -1.42 12.68 1.35
CA LYS A 45 -2.63 12.91 0.54
C LYS A 45 -3.56 11.70 0.55
N ALA A 46 -4.82 11.92 0.89
CA ALA A 46 -5.88 10.92 0.71
C ALA A 46 -6.02 10.52 -0.77
N GLY A 47 -6.32 9.25 -1.02
CA GLY A 47 -6.42 8.70 -2.37
C GLY A 47 -5.10 8.55 -3.14
N ALA A 48 -3.95 8.83 -2.50
CA ALA A 48 -2.64 8.65 -3.15
C ALA A 48 -2.07 7.24 -2.92
N ALA A 49 -2.60 6.46 -1.97
CA ALA A 49 -2.22 5.07 -1.85
C ALA A 49 -2.94 4.25 -2.95
N VAL A 50 -2.17 3.58 -3.80
CA VAL A 50 -2.65 2.86 -5.00
C VAL A 50 -2.54 1.34 -4.88
N GLY A 51 -1.89 0.85 -3.82
CA GLY A 51 -1.60 -0.57 -3.62
C GLY A 51 -1.20 -0.89 -2.19
N VAL A 52 -1.20 -2.16 -1.84
CA VAL A 52 -0.64 -2.67 -0.57
C VAL A 52 0.45 -3.68 -0.89
N LEU A 53 1.66 -3.50 -0.36
CA LEU A 53 2.79 -4.40 -0.63
C LEU A 53 2.46 -5.83 -0.20
N ALA A 54 2.56 -6.80 -1.11
CA ALA A 54 2.19 -8.19 -0.82
C ALA A 54 3.34 -9.01 -0.25
N LEU A 55 4.58 -8.70 -0.66
CA LEU A 55 5.79 -9.39 -0.25
C LEU A 55 6.78 -8.37 0.33
N ALA A 56 7.38 -8.68 1.48
CA ALA A 56 8.41 -7.82 2.06
C ALA A 56 9.60 -7.66 1.12
N LEU A 57 10.23 -6.48 1.15
CA LEU A 57 11.37 -6.11 0.31
C LEU A 57 12.58 -5.81 1.18
N ALA A 58 13.78 -6.13 0.69
CA ALA A 58 15.05 -5.71 1.27
C ALA A 58 15.45 -4.29 0.83
N GLY A 59 14.86 -3.77 -0.25
CA GLY A 59 15.16 -2.45 -0.81
C GLY A 59 16.13 -2.48 -1.99
N THR A 60 16.30 -3.64 -2.62
CA THR A 60 17.18 -3.82 -3.80
C THR A 60 16.42 -4.38 -5.00
N GLU A 61 15.17 -4.78 -4.81
CA GLU A 61 14.34 -5.42 -5.80
C GLU A 61 13.91 -4.42 -6.88
N PRO A 62 14.12 -4.71 -8.18
CA PRO A 62 13.71 -3.81 -9.26
C PRO A 62 12.19 -3.82 -9.51
N MET A 63 11.51 -4.87 -9.07
CA MET A 63 10.08 -5.08 -9.19
C MET A 63 9.50 -5.46 -7.82
N LEU A 64 8.26 -5.08 -7.57
CA LEU A 64 7.52 -5.49 -6.38
C LEU A 64 6.18 -6.11 -6.75
N THR A 65 5.63 -6.92 -5.84
CA THR A 65 4.28 -7.49 -5.94
C THR A 65 3.38 -6.81 -4.93
N TYR A 66 2.22 -6.33 -5.37
CA TYR A 66 1.28 -5.60 -4.52
C TYR A 66 -0.15 -6.10 -4.74
N TYR A 67 -0.98 -5.98 -3.71
CA TYR A 67 -2.43 -6.12 -3.83
C TYR A 67 -3.00 -4.88 -4.52
N LYS A 68 -3.81 -5.10 -5.55
CA LYS A 68 -4.52 -4.08 -6.31
C LYS A 68 -6.02 -4.01 -5.98
N SER A 69 -6.54 -4.97 -5.22
CA SER A 69 -7.92 -5.00 -4.74
C SER A 69 -8.00 -5.69 -3.38
N GLY A 70 -9.14 -5.60 -2.72
CA GLY A 70 -9.40 -6.23 -1.43
C GLY A 70 -9.76 -5.22 -0.34
N THR A 71 -10.50 -5.68 0.66
CA THR A 71 -10.75 -4.95 1.91
C THR A 71 -9.83 -5.47 3.00
N PHE A 72 -8.91 -4.64 3.49
CA PHE A 72 -7.91 -5.01 4.51
C PHE A 72 -8.37 -4.64 5.92
N ALA A 73 -7.94 -5.39 6.93
CA ALA A 73 -8.09 -4.98 8.32
C ALA A 73 -7.14 -3.82 8.61
N THR A 74 -7.66 -2.72 9.14
CA THR A 74 -6.92 -1.47 9.35
C THR A 74 -5.68 -1.67 10.23
N GLU A 75 -5.78 -2.51 11.25
CA GLU A 75 -4.71 -2.85 12.19
C GLU A 75 -3.62 -3.74 11.60
N SER A 76 -3.90 -4.42 10.48
CA SER A 76 -2.93 -5.28 9.78
C SER A 76 -2.04 -4.50 8.82
N LEU A 77 -2.44 -3.31 8.38
CA LEU A 77 -1.66 -2.47 7.48
C LEU A 77 -0.55 -1.71 8.23
N VAL A 78 0.62 -1.62 7.61
CA VAL A 78 1.78 -0.88 8.15
C VAL A 78 1.67 0.58 7.72
N TRP A 79 0.98 1.37 8.53
CA TRP A 79 0.78 2.80 8.27
C TRP A 79 2.03 3.62 8.58
N PRO A 80 2.25 4.76 7.90
CA PRO A 80 3.28 5.72 8.32
C PRO A 80 2.93 6.34 9.68
N ASP A 81 3.94 6.48 10.55
CA ASP A 81 3.79 6.76 12.00
C ASP A 81 2.94 8.00 12.36
N SER A 82 2.87 9.01 11.48
CA SER A 82 2.20 10.28 11.74
C SER A 82 1.12 10.62 10.71
N VAL A 83 0.50 9.60 10.11
CA VAL A 83 -0.60 9.82 9.18
C VAL A 83 -1.81 10.44 9.88
N ASP A 84 -2.35 11.51 9.28
CA ASP A 84 -3.62 12.10 9.71
C ASP A 84 -4.76 11.08 9.61
N ALA A 85 -5.68 11.08 10.58
CA ALA A 85 -6.75 10.09 10.66
C ALA A 85 -7.69 10.12 9.45
N VAL A 86 -8.01 11.30 8.91
CA VAL A 86 -8.89 11.44 7.75
C VAL A 86 -8.18 11.00 6.48
N LYS A 87 -6.89 11.32 6.33
CA LYS A 87 -6.06 10.84 5.22
C LYS A 87 -5.88 9.33 5.24
N LYS A 88 -5.66 8.75 6.42
CA LYS A 88 -5.60 7.29 6.63
C LYS A 88 -6.90 6.62 6.20
N ALA A 89 -8.04 7.08 6.72
CA ALA A 89 -9.36 6.51 6.40
C ALA A 89 -9.68 6.54 4.89
N ASN A 90 -9.18 7.56 4.19
CA ASN A 90 -9.41 7.73 2.75
C ASN A 90 -8.17 7.42 1.91
N ALA A 91 -7.18 6.69 2.44
CA ALA A 91 -5.88 6.52 1.78
C ALA A 91 -6.01 5.94 0.37
N PHE A 92 -6.96 5.01 0.19
CA PHE A 92 -7.17 4.25 -1.04
C PHE A 92 -8.38 4.69 -1.89
N VAL A 93 -9.08 5.76 -1.52
CA VAL A 93 -10.27 6.23 -2.25
C VAL A 93 -9.88 6.58 -3.70
N GLY A 94 -10.60 5.98 -4.65
CA GLY A 94 -10.28 6.06 -6.08
C GLY A 94 -9.62 4.80 -6.65
N SER A 95 -9.23 3.86 -5.78
CA SER A 95 -8.77 2.52 -6.17
C SER A 95 -9.84 1.45 -5.89
N THR A 96 -9.52 0.18 -6.16
CA THR A 96 -10.34 -0.98 -5.77
C THR A 96 -9.93 -1.60 -4.43
N ILE A 97 -9.16 -0.86 -3.62
CA ILE A 97 -8.74 -1.24 -2.26
C ILE A 97 -9.53 -0.43 -1.25
N SER A 98 -9.94 -1.08 -0.16
CA SER A 98 -10.49 -0.42 1.02
C SER A 98 -9.94 -1.04 2.31
N HIS A 99 -10.28 -0.46 3.46
CA HIS A 99 -9.97 -1.06 4.76
C HIS A 99 -11.04 -0.72 5.80
N ALA A 100 -11.17 -1.57 6.80
CA ALA A 100 -12.12 -1.43 7.91
C ALA A 100 -11.50 -1.88 9.23
#